data_AF-A0A183B8P8-F1
#
_entry.id   AF-A0A183B8P8-F1
#
_cell.length_a   1.000
_cell.length_b   1.000
_cell.length_c   1.000
_cell.angle_alpha   90.00
_cell.angle_beta   90.00
_cell.angle_gamma   90.00
#
_symmetry.space_group_name_H-M   'P 1'
#
loop_
_entity.id
_entity.type
_entity.pdbx_description
1 polymer ?
#
loop_
_entity_poly.entity_id
_entity_poly.type
_entity_poly.pdbx_seq_one_letter_code
_entity_poly.pdbx_strand_id
1 'polypeptide(L)'
;MAGGLFTIATEYFNELGKYDTGMVVWGGENVEMSLRIWQCGGELYIAPCSRVGHVFRKLSPYQWPGGVNHVLTRNSMRTALVWMDEYQAFYMGFNPDAAKADYGDVSERQALRKRLDCKSFRWYLENIFVDSLFPLDPVALGEVSARDTVRSIDLSHIYNH
;
A
#
# COMPACT_ATOMS: atom_id res chain seq x y z
N MET A 1 -3.06 9.11 -1.95
CA MET A 1 -2.46 10.46 -1.75
C MET A 1 -0.95 10.37 -1.54
N ALA A 2 -0.20 11.47 -1.69
CA ALA A 2 1.25 11.49 -1.41
C ALA A 2 1.59 11.39 0.08
N GLY A 3 0.70 11.85 0.98
CA GLY A 3 0.77 11.65 2.43
C GLY A 3 1.48 12.74 3.24
N GLY A 4 2.47 13.42 2.67
CA GLY A 4 3.21 14.47 3.40
C GLY A 4 2.44 15.79 3.61
N LEU A 5 1.42 16.05 2.79
CA LEU A 5 0.59 17.26 2.88
C LEU A 5 -0.87 16.89 2.62
N PHE A 6 -1.72 17.06 3.62
CA PHE A 6 -3.16 16.89 3.54
C PHE A 6 -3.84 17.62 4.71
N THR A 7 -5.17 17.74 4.64
CA THR A 7 -6.00 18.20 5.76
C THR A 7 -7.09 17.18 6.01
N ILE A 8 -7.44 16.99 7.28
CA ILE A 8 -8.46 16.06 7.73
C ILE A 8 -9.11 16.63 9.00
N ALA A 9 -10.41 16.41 9.19
CA ALA A 9 -11.06 16.76 10.45
C ALA A 9 -10.45 15.94 11.61
N THR A 10 -10.20 16.57 12.75
CA THR A 10 -9.51 15.91 13.87
C THR A 10 -10.34 14.75 14.42
N GLU A 11 -11.65 14.95 14.52
CA GLU A 11 -12.62 13.95 14.97
C GLU A 11 -12.63 12.75 14.03
N TYR A 12 -12.68 12.99 12.72
CA TYR A 12 -12.65 11.94 11.70
C TYR A 12 -11.32 11.18 11.70
N PHE A 13 -10.19 11.87 11.86
CA PHE A 13 -8.87 11.23 11.98
C PHE A 13 -8.79 10.31 13.21
N ASN A 14 -9.39 10.73 14.33
CA ASN A 14 -9.46 9.92 15.54
C ASN A 14 -10.38 8.70 15.35
N GLU A 15 -11.56 8.89 14.77
CA GLU A 15 -12.54 7.83 14.49
C GLU A 15 -11.98 6.77 13.56
N LEU A 16 -11.29 7.19 12.49
CA LEU A 16 -10.62 6.27 11.58
C LEU A 16 -9.49 5.50 12.26
N GLY A 17 -9.04 5.87 13.46
CA GLY A 17 -7.99 5.17 14.19
C GLY A 17 -6.58 5.65 13.86
N LYS A 18 -6.40 6.96 13.62
CA LYS A 18 -5.10 7.66 13.48
C LYS A 18 -4.13 6.96 12.51
N TYR A 19 -2.82 7.04 12.69
CA TYR A 19 -1.88 6.16 11.95
C TYR A 19 -1.74 4.80 12.64
N ASP A 20 -1.37 3.78 11.86
CA ASP A 20 -0.93 2.51 12.41
C ASP A 20 0.37 2.69 13.19
N THR A 21 0.30 2.57 14.52
CA THR A 21 1.44 2.76 15.43
C THR A 21 2.50 1.66 15.33
N GLY A 22 2.22 0.56 14.62
CA GLY A 22 3.22 -0.47 14.32
C GLY A 22 4.11 -0.19 13.11
N MET A 23 3.80 0.88 12.34
CA MET A 23 4.69 1.38 11.28
C MET A 23 5.90 2.10 11.87
N VAL A 24 7.04 1.99 11.19
CA VAL A 24 8.31 2.54 11.67
C VAL A 24 8.95 3.48 10.65
N VAL A 25 9.59 4.54 11.15
CA VAL A 25 10.34 5.56 10.41
C VAL A 25 9.53 6.27 9.31
N TRP A 26 9.44 5.70 8.11
CA TRP A 26 8.82 6.33 6.95
C TRP A 26 8.45 5.30 5.88
N GLY A 27 7.33 5.54 5.19
CA GLY A 27 6.92 4.84 3.98
C GLY A 27 5.76 3.89 4.23
N GLY A 28 4.78 3.91 3.33
CA GLY A 28 3.59 3.05 3.37
C GLY A 28 2.39 3.65 4.09
N GLU A 29 2.58 4.64 4.97
CA GLU A 29 1.52 5.27 5.76
C GLU A 29 0.51 6.04 4.90
N ASN A 30 0.99 6.61 3.79
CA ASN A 30 0.17 7.33 2.83
C ASN A 30 -0.76 6.39 2.05
N VAL A 31 -0.28 5.19 1.70
CA VAL A 31 -1.06 4.16 1.03
C VAL A 31 -2.07 3.56 2.00
N GLU A 32 -1.64 3.21 3.21
CA GLU A 32 -2.53 2.68 4.26
C GLU A 32 -3.70 3.60 4.54
N MET A 33 -3.42 4.88 4.79
CA MET A 33 -4.46 5.85 5.05
C MET A 33 -5.37 6.07 3.84
N SER A 34 -4.81 6.02 2.61
CA SER A 34 -5.62 6.15 1.39
C SER A 34 -6.61 5.00 1.24
N LEU A 35 -6.14 3.77 1.41
CA LEU A 35 -6.96 2.58 1.32
C LEU A 35 -8.04 2.58 2.40
N ARG A 36 -7.67 2.90 3.64
CA ARG A 36 -8.62 3.00 4.75
C ARG A 36 -9.70 4.05 4.50
N ILE A 37 -9.34 5.27 4.10
CA ILE A 37 -10.32 6.34 3.87
C ILE A 37 -11.35 5.89 2.84
N TRP A 38 -10.90 5.38 1.68
CA TRP A 38 -11.81 4.94 0.64
C TRP A 38 -12.66 3.73 1.03
N GLN A 39 -12.05 2.70 1.62
CA GLN A 39 -12.77 1.49 1.98
C GLN A 39 -13.74 1.72 3.15
N CYS A 40 -13.48 2.67 4.04
CA CYS A 40 -14.31 2.92 5.22
C CYS A 40 -15.30 4.09 5.04
N GLY A 41 -15.64 4.43 3.78
CA GLY A 41 -16.73 5.36 3.47
C GLY A 41 -16.34 6.85 3.39
N GLY A 42 -15.05 7.17 3.47
CA GLY A 42 -14.54 8.50 3.19
C GLY A 42 -14.09 8.67 1.75
N GLU A 43 -13.60 9.87 1.45
CA GLU A 43 -13.17 10.25 0.11
C GLU A 43 -11.86 11.04 0.17
N LEU A 44 -11.07 10.95 -0.90
CA LEU A 44 -9.83 11.69 -1.06
C LEU A 44 -9.90 12.63 -2.25
N TYR A 45 -9.63 13.91 -1.99
CA TYR A 45 -9.66 14.96 -3.00
C TYR A 45 -8.31 15.68 -3.11
N ILE A 46 -7.95 16.06 -4.33
CA ILE A 46 -6.89 17.02 -4.60
C ILE A 46 -7.58 18.33 -4.93
N ALA A 47 -7.39 19.36 -4.10
CA ALA A 47 -7.95 20.69 -4.32
C ALA A 47 -7.00 21.55 -5.18
N PRO A 48 -7.28 21.79 -6.48
CA PRO A 48 -6.32 22.44 -7.39
C PRO A 48 -6.03 23.91 -7.03
N CYS A 49 -6.95 24.54 -6.29
CA CYS A 49 -6.82 25.89 -5.77
C CYS A 49 -5.87 25.99 -4.57
N SER A 50 -5.63 24.88 -3.86
CA SER A 50 -4.66 24.83 -2.76
C SER A 50 -3.29 24.44 -3.30
N ARG A 51 -2.30 25.33 -3.17
CA ARG A 51 -0.95 25.13 -3.71
C ARG A 51 0.08 25.24 -2.60
N VAL A 52 0.84 24.16 -2.42
CA VAL A 52 1.98 24.12 -1.49
C VAL A 52 3.18 23.51 -2.21
N GLY A 53 4.32 24.20 -2.19
CA GLY A 53 5.56 23.71 -2.78
C GLY A 53 6.24 22.67 -1.87
N HIS A 54 6.75 21.59 -2.45
CA HIS A 54 7.53 20.58 -1.75
C HIS A 54 8.88 20.36 -2.46
N VAL A 55 9.98 20.39 -1.70
CA VAL A 55 11.32 20.13 -2.24
C VAL A 55 11.57 18.62 -2.24
N PHE A 56 11.43 18.00 -3.41
CA PHE A 56 11.72 16.59 -3.59
C PHE A 56 13.22 16.31 -3.44
N ARG A 57 13.55 15.32 -2.61
CA ARG A 57 14.93 14.88 -2.36
C ARG A 57 15.18 13.55 -3.04
N LYS A 58 16.39 13.34 -3.56
CA LYS A 58 16.81 12.06 -4.15
C LYS A 58 17.17 11.01 -3.10
N LEU A 59 17.61 11.45 -1.92
CA LEU A 59 18.06 10.58 -0.84
C LEU A 59 17.32 10.93 0.45
N SER A 60 16.91 9.90 1.18
CA SER A 60 16.34 10.07 2.51
C SER A 60 17.43 10.48 3.50
N PRO A 61 17.20 11.52 4.32
CA PRO A 61 18.12 11.89 5.40
C PRO A 61 17.96 11.00 6.65
N TYR A 62 16.97 10.10 6.68
CA TYR A 62 16.65 9.30 7.85
C TYR A 62 17.67 8.18 8.06
N GLN A 63 17.86 7.83 9.34
CA GLN A 63 18.49 6.56 9.70
C GLN A 63 17.47 5.44 9.55
N TRP A 64 17.89 4.32 8.99
CA TRP A 64 17.02 3.17 8.68
C TRP A 64 17.49 1.95 9.48
N PRO A 65 16.95 1.71 10.69
CA PRO A 65 17.28 0.54 11.48
C PRO A 65 16.93 -0.74 10.71
N GLY A 66 17.91 -1.61 10.48
CA GLY A 66 17.75 -2.81 9.65
C GLY A 66 17.72 -2.56 8.13
N GLY A 67 17.95 -1.31 7.69
CA GLY A 67 17.98 -0.93 6.28
C GLY A 67 16.63 -0.47 5.72
N VAL A 68 16.69 0.26 4.61
CA VAL A 68 15.51 0.86 3.95
C VAL A 68 14.48 -0.21 3.58
N ASN A 69 14.93 -1.30 2.97
CA ASN A 69 14.04 -2.38 2.53
C ASN A 69 13.33 -3.05 3.71
N HIS A 70 14.01 -3.26 4.84
CA HIS A 70 13.39 -3.85 6.02
C HIS A 70 12.22 -2.99 6.53
N VAL A 71 12.44 -1.68 6.64
CA VAL A 71 11.41 -0.73 7.10
C VAL A 71 10.25 -0.63 6.11
N LEU A 72 10.53 -0.42 4.82
CA LEU A 72 9.50 -0.25 3.80
C LEU A 72 8.68 -1.52 3.62
N THR A 73 9.33 -2.68 3.61
CA THR A 73 8.66 -3.98 3.50
C THR A 73 7.80 -4.25 4.74
N ARG A 74 8.29 -3.96 5.95
CA ARG A 74 7.48 -4.05 7.18
C ARG A 74 6.21 -3.21 7.06
N ASN A 75 6.33 -1.92 6.77
CA ASN A 75 5.17 -1.02 6.74
C ASN A 75 4.19 -1.41 5.61
N SER A 76 4.71 -1.75 4.44
CA SER A 76 3.89 -2.18 3.29
C SER A 76 3.17 -3.50 3.56
N MET A 77 3.82 -4.44 4.24
CA MET A 77 3.19 -5.70 4.65
C MET A 77 2.05 -5.48 5.64
N ARG A 78 2.23 -4.58 6.62
CA ARG A 78 1.15 -4.21 7.55
C ARG A 78 -0.06 -3.66 6.78
N THR A 79 0.18 -2.81 5.79
CA THR A 79 -0.89 -2.31 4.91
C THR A 79 -1.57 -3.42 4.12
N ALA A 80 -0.79 -4.30 3.48
CA ALA A 80 -1.32 -5.37 2.64
C ALA A 80 -2.20 -6.34 3.45
N LEU A 81 -1.71 -6.77 4.62
CA LEU A 81 -2.41 -7.72 5.51
C LEU A 81 -3.72 -7.19 6.10
N VAL A 82 -3.88 -5.87 6.14
CA VAL A 82 -5.09 -5.25 6.69
C VAL A 82 -6.05 -4.83 5.58
N TRP A 83 -5.57 -4.35 4.44
CA TRP A 83 -6.37 -3.59 3.48
C TRP A 83 -6.44 -4.17 2.07
N MET A 84 -5.66 -5.22 1.74
CA MET A 84 -5.59 -5.77 0.38
C MET A 84 -6.28 -7.13 0.22
N ASP A 85 -6.86 -7.71 1.28
CA ASP A 85 -7.53 -9.01 1.23
C ASP A 85 -6.66 -10.08 0.53
N GLU A 86 -7.22 -10.89 -0.37
CA GLU A 86 -6.48 -11.87 -1.18
C GLU A 86 -5.41 -11.24 -2.09
N TYR A 87 -5.54 -9.94 -2.42
CA TYR A 87 -4.62 -9.23 -3.30
C TYR A 87 -3.27 -8.93 -2.62
N GLN A 88 -3.14 -9.16 -1.32
CA GLN A 88 -1.85 -9.14 -0.64
C GLN A 88 -0.84 -10.14 -1.26
N ALA A 89 -1.34 -11.22 -1.87
CA ALA A 89 -0.51 -12.22 -2.54
C ALA A 89 0.28 -11.63 -3.73
N PHE A 90 -0.23 -10.61 -4.41
CA PHE A 90 0.51 -9.90 -5.46
C PHE A 90 1.72 -9.19 -4.87
N TYR A 91 1.54 -8.48 -3.76
CA TYR A 91 2.63 -7.78 -3.11
C TYR A 91 3.72 -8.76 -2.65
N MET A 92 3.33 -9.88 -2.04
CA MET A 92 4.25 -10.96 -1.66
C MET A 92 4.94 -11.61 -2.87
N GLY A 93 4.25 -11.75 -4.00
CA GLY A 93 4.79 -12.34 -5.22
C GLY A 93 5.82 -11.45 -5.92
N PHE A 94 5.60 -10.13 -5.92
CA PHE A 94 6.57 -9.17 -6.48
C PHE A 94 7.72 -8.82 -5.53
N ASN A 95 7.54 -9.05 -4.23
CA ASN A 95 8.56 -8.79 -3.22
C ASN A 95 8.84 -10.06 -2.39
N PRO A 96 9.78 -10.92 -2.82
CA PRO A 96 10.09 -12.17 -2.13
C PRO A 96 10.49 -11.99 -0.65
N ASP A 97 11.08 -10.84 -0.31
CA ASP A 97 11.44 -10.51 1.07
C ASP A 97 10.22 -10.22 1.94
N ALA A 98 9.10 -9.80 1.34
CA ALA A 98 7.86 -9.49 2.03
C ALA A 98 7.22 -10.72 2.69
N ALA A 99 7.32 -11.89 2.05
CA ALA A 99 6.82 -13.15 2.60
C ALA A 99 7.56 -13.58 3.88
N LYS A 100 8.78 -13.07 4.11
CA LYS A 100 9.63 -13.39 5.27
C LYS A 100 9.76 -12.22 6.25
N ALA A 101 9.11 -11.09 5.96
CA ALA A 101 9.28 -9.88 6.74
C ALA A 101 8.63 -10.00 8.13
N ASP A 102 9.32 -9.52 9.16
CA ASP A 102 8.70 -9.26 10.45
C ASP A 102 7.89 -7.96 10.35
N TYR A 103 6.57 -8.10 10.26
CA TYR A 103 5.62 -7.00 10.26
C TYR A 103 4.94 -6.76 11.61
N GLY A 104 5.22 -7.58 12.63
CA GLY A 104 4.57 -7.53 13.94
C GLY A 104 3.07 -7.88 13.93
N ASP A 105 2.38 -7.62 15.03
CA ASP A 105 0.93 -7.88 15.11
C ASP A 105 0.11 -6.77 14.41
N VAL A 106 -0.90 -7.19 13.65
CA VAL A 106 -1.86 -6.32 12.93
C VAL A 106 -3.31 -6.52 13.40
N SER A 107 -3.52 -7.33 14.44
CA SER A 107 -4.85 -7.69 14.95
C SER A 107 -5.71 -6.47 15.29
N GLU A 108 -5.14 -5.44 15.91
CA GLU A 108 -5.84 -4.20 16.25
C GLU A 108 -6.35 -3.47 14.99
N ARG A 109 -5.53 -3.44 13.93
CA ARG A 109 -5.89 -2.81 12.65
C ARG A 109 -6.98 -3.59 11.93
N GLN A 110 -6.92 -4.92 11.97
CA GLN A 110 -7.97 -5.78 11.43
C GLN A 110 -9.28 -5.62 12.21
N ALA A 111 -9.22 -5.50 13.54
CA ALA A 111 -10.38 -5.26 14.39
C ALA A 111 -11.01 -3.88 14.14
N LEU A 112 -10.19 -2.85 13.92
CA LEU A 112 -10.63 -1.53 13.48
C LEU A 112 -11.38 -1.61 12.14
N ARG A 113 -10.81 -2.27 11.12
CA ARG A 113 -11.44 -2.44 9.81
C ARG A 113 -12.82 -3.10 9.92
N LYS A 114 -12.93 -4.14 10.76
CA LYS A 114 -14.21 -4.81 11.07
C LYS A 114 -15.20 -3.88 11.78
N ARG A 115 -14.73 -3.12 12.78
CA ARG A 115 -15.59 -2.20 13.56
C ARG A 115 -16.19 -1.09 12.70
N LEU A 116 -15.43 -0.60 11.72
CA LEU A 116 -15.86 0.45 10.79
C LEU A 116 -16.66 -0.07 9.59
N ASP A 117 -16.93 -1.38 9.52
CA ASP A 117 -17.65 -2.03 8.41
C ASP A 117 -17.10 -1.64 7.01
N CYS A 118 -15.78 -1.61 6.90
CA CYS A 118 -15.12 -1.18 5.67
C CYS A 118 -15.32 -2.18 4.53
N LYS A 119 -15.39 -1.66 3.31
CA LYS A 119 -15.50 -2.43 2.06
C LYS A 119 -14.24 -3.26 1.78
N SER A 120 -14.38 -4.22 0.87
CA SER A 120 -13.27 -5.05 0.40
C SER A 120 -12.32 -4.27 -0.50
N PHE A 121 -11.10 -4.79 -0.66
CA PHE A 121 -10.16 -4.27 -1.64
C PHE A 121 -10.67 -4.47 -3.07
N ARG A 122 -11.38 -5.57 -3.34
CA ARG A 122 -12.08 -5.77 -4.62
C ARG A 122 -13.04 -4.61 -4.93
N TRP A 123 -13.87 -4.22 -3.96
CA TRP A 123 -14.76 -3.06 -4.10
C TRP A 123 -13.97 -1.79 -4.41
N TYR A 124 -12.82 -1.57 -3.75
CA TYR A 124 -11.96 -0.43 -4.04
C TYR A 124 -11.44 -0.44 -5.49
N LEU A 125 -11.00 -1.58 -6.02
CA LEU A 125 -10.56 -1.70 -7.41
C LEU A 125 -11.72 -1.46 -8.40
N GLU A 126 -12.90 -2.00 -8.10
CA GLU A 126 -14.08 -1.89 -8.99
C GLU A 126 -14.74 -0.51 -8.98
N ASN A 127 -14.57 0.29 -7.92
CA ASN A 127 -15.33 1.53 -7.73
C ASN A 127 -14.44 2.78 -7.65
N ILE A 128 -13.21 2.65 -7.15
CA ILE A 128 -12.34 3.80 -6.87
C ILE A 128 -11.12 3.82 -7.78
N PHE A 129 -10.41 2.69 -7.93
CA PHE A 129 -9.23 2.59 -8.78
C PHE A 129 -9.49 1.72 -10.01
N VAL A 130 -10.50 2.11 -10.78
CA VAL A 130 -11.02 1.33 -11.93
C VAL A 130 -10.01 1.13 -13.05
N ASP A 131 -9.09 2.09 -13.24
CA ASP A 131 -8.03 2.01 -14.25
C ASP A 131 -6.78 1.24 -13.75
N SER A 132 -6.87 0.56 -12.61
CA SER A 132 -5.75 -0.20 -12.08
C SER A 132 -5.40 -1.39 -12.99
N LEU A 133 -4.12 -1.72 -13.05
CA LEU A 133 -3.63 -2.94 -13.71
C LEU A 133 -3.76 -4.18 -12.81
N PHE A 134 -4.38 -4.07 -11.63
CA PHE A 134 -4.62 -5.23 -10.78
C PHE A 134 -5.71 -6.10 -11.42
N PRO A 135 -5.43 -7.38 -11.71
CA PRO A 135 -6.45 -8.26 -12.22
C PRO A 135 -7.45 -8.57 -11.09
N LEU A 136 -8.74 -8.35 -11.36
CA LEU A 136 -9.81 -8.61 -10.39
C LEU A 136 -9.93 -10.10 -10.04
N ASP A 137 -9.67 -10.98 -11.02
CA ASP A 137 -9.73 -12.43 -10.90
C ASP A 137 -8.40 -13.07 -11.38
N PRO A 138 -7.33 -13.04 -10.56
CA PRO A 138 -6.04 -13.59 -10.94
C PRO A 138 -6.08 -15.12 -11.06
N VAL A 139 -5.82 -15.63 -12.27
CA VAL A 139 -5.71 -17.08 -12.54
C VAL A 139 -4.35 -17.63 -12.10
N ALA A 140 -3.28 -16.82 -12.21
CA ALA A 140 -1.93 -17.18 -11.77
C ALA A 140 -1.10 -15.94 -11.45
N LEU A 141 -0.16 -16.08 -10.51
CA LEU A 141 0.78 -15.04 -10.08
C LEU A 141 2.19 -15.61 -10.03
N GLY A 142 3.14 -14.97 -10.71
CA GLY A 142 4.55 -15.35 -10.65
C GLY A 142 5.31 -15.14 -11.96
N GLU A 143 6.51 -15.69 -11.99
CA GLU A 143 7.44 -15.63 -13.12
C GLU A 143 7.20 -16.79 -14.09
N VAL A 144 7.14 -16.51 -15.39
CA VAL A 144 7.07 -17.53 -16.44
C VAL A 144 8.49 -17.76 -16.97
N SER A 145 9.07 -18.92 -16.65
CA SER A 145 10.37 -19.36 -17.15
C SER A 145 10.20 -20.43 -18.23
N ALA A 146 10.94 -20.30 -19.33
CA ALA A 146 10.99 -21.35 -20.35
C ALA A 146 11.80 -22.56 -19.83
N ARG A 147 11.26 -23.78 -19.97
CA ARG A 147 11.81 -25.03 -19.40
C ARG A 147 13.29 -25.28 -19.71
N ASP A 148 13.79 -24.80 -20.85
CA ASP A 148 15.14 -25.10 -21.35
C ASP A 148 16.11 -23.91 -21.29
N THR A 149 15.75 -22.82 -20.62
CA THR A 149 16.65 -21.66 -20.47
C THR A 149 16.50 -21.00 -19.09
N VAL A 150 17.61 -20.54 -18.50
CA VAL A 150 17.62 -19.68 -17.29
C VAL A 150 17.19 -18.24 -17.64
N ARG A 151 16.23 -18.10 -18.55
CA ARG A 151 15.71 -16.82 -19.00
C ARG A 151 14.24 -16.74 -18.63
N SER A 152 13.93 -15.70 -17.89
CA SER A 152 12.58 -15.34 -17.52
C SER A 152 12.09 -14.23 -18.43
N ILE A 153 10.79 -14.19 -18.67
CA ILE A 153 10.18 -13.08 -19.41
C ILE A 153 10.22 -11.86 -18.48
N ASP A 154 11.10 -10.91 -18.80
CA ASP A 154 11.16 -9.62 -18.13
C ASP A 154 10.23 -8.62 -18.83
N LEU A 155 9.20 -8.15 -18.12
CA LEU A 155 8.27 -7.14 -18.62
C LEU A 155 8.85 -5.71 -18.60
N SER A 156 10.06 -5.51 -18.05
CA SER A 156 10.72 -4.20 -17.95
C SER A 156 11.03 -3.53 -19.29
N HIS A 157 10.93 -4.28 -20.41
CA HIS A 157 11.26 -3.80 -21.76
C HIS A 157 10.07 -3.74 -22.74
N ILE A 158 8.84 -4.05 -22.32
CA ILE A 158 7.67 -4.01 -23.23
C ILE A 158 7.06 -2.59 -23.33
N TYR A 159 7.42 -1.68 -22.43
CA TYR A 159 7.05 -0.27 -22.51
C TYR A 159 8.22 0.58 -23.00
N ASN A 160 8.49 0.53 -24.29
CA ASN A 160 9.13 1.66 -24.99
C ASN A 160 8.51 1.79 -26.39
N HIS A 161 7.78 2.91 -26.53
CA HIS A 161 7.06 3.45 -27.69
C HIS A 161 5.65 2.93 -27.97
#